data_AF-A0A414J1A5-F1
#
_entry.id   AF-A0A414J1A5-F1
#
_cell.length_a   1.000
_cell.length_b   1.000
_cell.length_c   1.000
_cell.angle_alpha   90.00
_cell.angle_beta   90.00
_cell.angle_gamma   90.00
#
_symmetry.space_group_name_H-M   'P 1'
#
loop_
_entity.id
_entity.type
_entity.pdbx_description
1 polymer ?
#
loop_
_entity_poly.entity_id
_entity_poly.type
_entity_poly.pdbx_seq_one_letter_code
_entity_poly.pdbx_strand_id
1 'polypeptide(L)' 'DIMILLDLSDMDIKQYRHELSGETFDFNMDHDLDIKPIAKSQQHFQNWVDVYPFYANVKREGIKLFDVF' A
#
# COMPACT_ATOMS: atom_id res chain seq x y z
N ASP A 1 -4.08 -8.07 4.05
CA ASP A 1 -3.38 -6.77 3.92
C ASP A 1 -3.51 -6.23 2.51
N ILE A 2 -3.47 -4.90 2.37
CA ILE A 2 -3.63 -4.19 1.10
C ILE A 2 -2.35 -3.39 0.86
N MET A 3 -1.79 -3.44 -0.35
CA MET A 3 -0.70 -2.54 -0.75
C MET A 3 -1.22 -1.53 -1.74
N ILE A 4 -0.96 -0.25 -1.46
CA ILE A 4 -1.33 0.88 -2.32
C ILE A 4 -0.04 1.43 -2.92
N LEU A 5 0.13 1.23 -4.23
CA LEU A 5 1.26 1.79 -4.98
C LEU A 5 0.88 3.17 -5.50
N LEU A 6 1.70 4.17 -5.19
CA LEU A 6 1.46 5.57 -5.53
C LEU A 6 2.60 6.12 -6.38
N ASP A 7 2.28 6.99 -7.34
CA ASP A 7 3.26 7.83 -8.05
C ASP A 7 3.68 9.03 -7.18
N LEU A 8 4.21 8.71 -6.00
CA LEU A 8 4.72 9.66 -5.01
C LEU A 8 6.06 9.18 -4.49
N SER A 9 6.88 10.10 -3.98
CA SER A 9 8.12 9.72 -3.30
C SER A 9 7.81 9.09 -1.94
N ASP A 10 8.73 8.27 -1.42
CA ASP A 10 8.61 7.75 -0.05
C ASP A 10 8.51 8.88 1.01
N MET A 11 9.07 10.06 0.74
CA MET A 11 8.97 11.22 1.63
C MET A 11 7.57 11.85 1.60
N ASP A 12 6.95 11.97 0.43
CA ASP A 12 5.59 12.51 0.31
C ASP A 12 4.60 11.56 0.98
N ILE A 13 4.71 10.25 0.71
CA ILE A 13 3.88 9.23 1.36
C ILE A 13 4.00 9.29 2.89
N LYS A 14 5.20 9.53 3.42
CA LYS A 14 5.43 9.66 4.85
C LYS A 14 4.66 10.83 5.47
N GLN A 15 4.38 11.89 4.72
CA GLN A 15 3.58 13.02 5.21
C GLN A 15 2.12 12.61 5.44
N TYR A 16 1.58 11.76 4.56
CA TYR A 16 0.19 11.28 4.62
C TYR A 16 -0.03 10.05 5.51
N ARG A 17 1.03 9.47 6.10
CA ARG A 17 0.94 8.21 6.86
C ARG A 17 -0.07 8.27 8.01
N HIS A 18 -0.19 9.44 8.64
CA HIS A 18 -1.05 9.64 9.81
C HIS A 18 -2.51 9.75 9.39
N GLU A 19 -2.77 10.50 8.31
CA GLU A 19 -4.10 10.60 7.69
C GLU A 19 -4.57 9.22 7.21
N LEU A 20 -3.75 8.49 6.44
CA LEU A 20 -4.10 7.15 5.98
C LEU A 20 -4.44 6.21 7.15
N SER A 21 -3.69 6.30 8.25
CA SER A 21 -3.94 5.47 9.44
C SER A 21 -5.26 5.86 10.15
N GLY A 22 -5.58 7.15 10.21
CA GLY A 22 -6.85 7.66 10.73
C GLY A 22 -8.04 7.19 9.90
N GLU A 23 -8.00 7.43 8.59
CA GLU A 23 -9.05 7.01 7.65
C GLU A 23 -9.26 5.49 7.67
N THR A 24 -8.18 4.71 7.75
CA THR A 24 -8.27 3.25 7.87
C THR A 24 -8.92 2.82 9.18
N PHE A 25 -8.60 3.50 10.29
CA PHE A 25 -9.16 3.18 11.59
C PHE A 25 -10.67 3.41 11.60
N ASP A 26 -11.12 4.58 11.12
CA ASP A 26 -12.54 4.93 11.05
C ASP A 26 -13.28 3.96 10.11
N PHE A 27 -12.74 3.67 8.92
CA PHE A 27 -13.30 2.70 7.99
C PHE A 27 -13.42 1.29 8.59
N ASN A 28 -12.40 0.84 9.30
CA ASN A 28 -12.43 -0.46 9.98
C ASN A 28 -13.53 -0.52 11.04
N MET A 29 -13.71 0.56 11.82
CA MET A 29 -14.75 0.64 12.85
C MET A 29 -16.16 0.65 12.25
N ASP A 30 -16.36 1.42 11.18
CA ASP A 30 -17.67 1.56 10.53
C ASP A 30 -18.13 0.29 9.81
N HIS A 31 -17.18 -0.56 9.40
CA HIS A 31 -17.45 -1.74 8.59
C HIS A 31 -17.13 -3.09 9.28
N ASP A 32 -16.74 -3.09 10.55
CA ASP A 32 -16.30 -4.28 11.30
C ASP A 32 -15.18 -5.06 10.56
N LEU A 33 -14.16 -4.33 10.12
CA LEU A 33 -13.01 -4.84 9.38
C LEU A 33 -11.69 -4.62 10.16
N ASP A 34 -10.64 -5.32 9.73
CA ASP A 34 -9.26 -5.10 10.22
C ASP A 34 -8.28 -5.08 9.04
N ILE A 35 -8.48 -4.14 8.11
CA ILE A 35 -7.52 -3.93 7.03
C ILE A 35 -6.33 -3.10 7.51
N LYS A 36 -5.15 -3.46 7.01
CA LYS A 36 -3.87 -2.78 7.30
C LYS A 36 -3.19 -2.42 5.98
N PRO A 37 -3.56 -1.27 5.38
CA PRO A 37 -2.97 -0.86 4.11
C PRO A 37 -1.53 -0.39 4.31
N ILE A 38 -0.69 -0.68 3.32
CA ILE A 38 0.68 -0.20 3.21
C ILE A 38 0.76 0.67 1.96
N ALA A 39 0.94 1.98 2.14
CA ALA A 39 1.26 2.88 1.04
C ALA A 39 2.76 2.83 0.72
N LYS A 40 3.11 2.69 -0.56
CA LYS A 40 4.49 2.64 -1.00
C LYS A 40 4.67 3.27 -2.38
N SER A 41 5.83 3.88 -2.61
CA SER A 41 6.16 4.44 -3.92
C SER A 41 6.20 3.32 -4.98
N GLN A 42 5.52 3.52 -6.11
CA GLN A 42 5.51 2.57 -7.21
C GLN A 42 6.91 2.36 -7.77
N GLN A 43 7.68 3.43 -7.95
CA GLN A 43 9.07 3.34 -8.41
C GLN A 43 9.92 2.53 -7.44
N HIS A 44 9.77 2.76 -6.13
CA HIS A 44 10.49 1.98 -5.12
C HIS A 44 10.09 0.51 -5.20
N PHE A 45 8.80 0.21 -5.25
CA PHE A 45 8.34 -1.16 -5.36
C PHE A 45 8.97 -1.86 -6.58
N GLN A 46 8.89 -1.24 -7.76
CA GLN A 46 9.44 -1.79 -9.01
C GLN A 46 10.96 -2.03 -8.93
N ASN A 47 11.72 -1.11 -8.34
CA ASN A 47 13.18 -1.26 -8.20
C ASN A 47 13.58 -2.44 -7.31
N TRP A 48 12.72 -2.83 -6.36
CA TRP A 48 13.04 -3.80 -5.32
C TRP A 48 12.23 -5.09 -5.40
N VAL A 49 11.27 -5.19 -6.32
CA VAL A 49 10.29 -6.30 -6.36
C VAL A 49 10.93 -7.65 -6.59
N ASP A 50 12.04 -7.69 -7.32
CA ASP A 50 12.72 -8.95 -7.66
C ASP A 50 13.78 -9.37 -6.61
N VAL A 51 14.06 -8.53 -5.61
CA VAL A 51 15.07 -8.82 -4.55
C VAL A 51 14.50 -8.85 -3.14
N TYR A 52 13.41 -8.12 -2.86
CA TYR A 52 12.79 -8.09 -1.54
C TYR A 52 11.69 -9.17 -1.45
N PRO A 53 11.83 -10.21 -0.61
CA PRO A 53 10.91 -11.36 -0.62
C PRO A 53 9.44 -11.01 -0.44
N PHE A 54 9.14 -10.00 0.38
CA PHE A 54 7.77 -9.52 0.58
C PHE A 54 7.18 -8.94 -0.71
N TYR A 55 7.94 -8.14 -1.47
CA TYR A 55 7.47 -7.57 -2.73
C TYR A 55 7.34 -8.64 -3.82
N ALA A 56 8.26 -9.59 -3.85
CA ALA A 56 8.17 -10.75 -4.75
C ALA A 56 6.87 -11.54 -4.51
N ASN A 57 6.49 -11.74 -3.24
CA ASN A 57 5.22 -12.39 -2.89
C ASN A 57 4.01 -11.53 -3.31
N VAL A 58 4.03 -10.22 -3.07
CA VAL A 58 2.96 -9.32 -3.55
C VAL A 58 2.81 -9.37 -5.07
N LYS A 59 3.91 -9.37 -5.85
CA LYS A 59 3.86 -9.48 -7.32
C LYS A 59 3.36 -10.83 -7.80
N ARG A 60 3.68 -11.92 -7.10
CA ARG A 60 3.37 -13.29 -7.51
C ARG A 60 1.97 -13.76 -7.08
N GLU A 61 1.55 -13.37 -5.88
CA GLU A 61 0.34 -13.88 -5.21
C GLU A 61 -0.72 -12.79 -4.99
N GLY A 62 -0.34 -11.52 -5.10
CA GLY A 62 -1.26 -10.40 -4.91
C GLY A 62 -2.34 -10.35 -5.98
N ILE A 63 -3.54 -9.94 -5.56
CA ILE A 63 -4.67 -9.69 -6.45
C ILE A 63 -4.73 -8.19 -6.71
N LYS A 64 -4.68 -7.79 -7.98
CA LYS A 64 -4.84 -6.38 -8.37
C LYS A 64 -6.31 -5.99 -8.28
N LEU A 65 -6.66 -5.16 -7.28
CA LEU A 65 -8.03 -4.71 -7.05
C LEU A 65 -8.42 -3.51 -7.92
N PHE A 66 -7.45 -2.65 -8.25
CA PHE A 66 -7.66 -1.42 -9.00
C PHE A 66 -6.38 -0.99 -9.73
N ASP A 67 -6.54 -0.33 -10.88
CA ASP A 67 -5.48 0.29 -11.67
C ASP A 67 -6.05 1.50 -12.41
N VAL A 68 -5.31 2.60 -12.43
CA VAL A 68 -5.67 3.76 -13.25
C VAL A 68 -4.66 3.84 -14.39
N PHE A 69 -5.17 3.89 -15.63
CA PHE A 69 -4.36 3.99 -16.85
C PHE A 69 -3.76 5.38 -17.03
#